data_AF-A0AAW7XBS3-F1
#
_entry.id   AF-A0AAW7XBS3-F1
#
_cell.length_a   1.000
_cell.length_b   1.000
_cell.length_c   1.000
_cell.angle_alpha   90.00
_cell.angle_beta   90.00
_cell.angle_gamma   90.00
#
_symmetry.space_group_name_H-M   'P 1'
#
loop_
_entity.id
_entity.type
_entity.pdbx_description
1 polymer ?
#
loop_
_entity_poly.entity_id
_entity_poly.type
_entity_poly.pdbx_seq_one_letter_code
_entity_poly.pdbx_strand_id
1 'polypeptide(L)'
;ELQIKEKMYLTGVSFTYSDEVIDNLILTKHNFEEVLYLDYLFSDFQNHPQSDMVKKTLNISYIPGLMKLKKHYTATNNQKMMKKCDALITKILDDSGRK
;
A
#
# COMPACT_ATOMS: atom_id res chain seq x y z
N GLU A 1 -5.84 13.06 28.23
CA GLU A 1 -4.90 12.78 27.12
C GLU A 1 -5.63 12.98 25.80
N LEU A 2 -4.99 13.55 24.78
CA LEU A 2 -5.57 13.63 23.44
C LEU A 2 -5.52 12.22 22.81
N GLN A 3 -6.67 11.60 22.56
CA GLN A 3 -6.82 10.27 21.94
C GLN A 3 -6.48 10.27 20.43
N ILE A 4 -5.34 10.86 20.06
CA ILE A 4 -4.94 11.07 18.65
C ILE A 4 -4.83 9.74 17.90
N LYS A 5 -4.36 8.67 18.56
CA LYS A 5 -4.19 7.35 17.94
C LYS A 5 -5.51 6.77 17.43
N GLU A 6 -6.63 7.04 18.10
CA GLU A 6 -7.96 6.53 17.73
C GLU A 6 -8.55 7.29 16.54
N LYS A 7 -7.97 8.45 16.20
CA LYS A 7 -8.38 9.33 15.09
C LYS A 7 -7.49 9.20 13.85
N MET A 8 -6.56 8.24 13.84
CA MET A 8 -5.61 8.02 12.75
C MET A 8 -5.95 6.76 11.96
N TYR A 9 -6.21 6.94 10.68
CA TYR A 9 -6.74 5.89 9.82
C TYR A 9 -5.76 5.59 8.68
N LEU A 10 -5.29 4.34 8.59
CA LEU A 10 -4.48 3.92 7.43
C LEU A 10 -5.36 3.89 6.17
N THR A 11 -5.07 4.79 5.22
CA THR A 11 -5.83 4.99 3.97
C THR A 11 -4.99 4.72 2.72
N GLY A 12 -3.79 4.14 2.87
CA GLY A 12 -2.88 3.89 1.75
C GLY A 12 -1.45 3.71 2.23
N VAL A 13 -0.58 4.63 1.83
CA VAL A 13 0.81 4.77 2.31
C VAL A 13 0.93 5.55 3.62
N SER A 14 -0.09 6.34 3.95
CA SER A 14 -0.09 7.25 5.07
C SER A 14 -1.33 7.05 5.95
N PHE A 15 -1.29 7.68 7.12
CA PHE A 15 -2.45 7.81 7.99
C PHE A 15 -3.16 9.13 7.70
N THR A 16 -4.48 9.07 7.61
CA THR A 16 -5.36 10.23 7.60
C THR A 16 -5.86 10.48 9.01
N TYR A 17 -5.68 11.69 9.52
CA TYR A 17 -6.36 12.15 10.73
C TYR A 17 -7.80 12.53 10.41
N SER A 18 -8.75 12.14 11.25
CA SER A 18 -10.15 12.57 11.15
C SER A 18 -10.80 12.59 12.52
N ASP A 19 -11.52 13.67 12.83
CA ASP A 19 -12.39 13.75 14.02
C ASP A 19 -13.65 12.90 13.87
N GLU A 20 -14.04 12.59 12.64
CA GLU A 20 -15.14 11.69 12.29
C GLU A 20 -14.62 10.31 11.91
N VAL A 21 -15.44 9.28 12.15
CA VAL A 21 -15.11 7.90 11.73
C VAL A 21 -15.13 7.80 10.21
N ILE A 22 -14.03 7.32 9.62
CA ILE A 22 -13.95 7.06 8.18
C ILE A 22 -13.84 5.55 7.91
N ASP A 23 -14.43 5.12 6.80
CA ASP A 23 -14.17 3.77 6.26
C ASP A 23 -12.80 3.75 5.58
N ASN A 24 -11.80 3.47 6.39
CA ASN A 24 -10.42 3.44 5.95
C ASN A 24 -10.13 2.25 5.03
N LEU A 25 -10.98 1.22 4.97
CA LEU A 25 -10.82 0.12 4.02
C LEU A 25 -11.27 0.55 2.62
N ILE A 26 -12.43 1.21 2.50
CA ILE A 26 -12.92 1.76 1.23
C ILE A 26 -11.91 2.75 0.65
N LEU A 27 -11.40 3.67 1.47
CA LEU A 27 -10.40 4.64 1.03
C LEU A 27 -9.08 3.97 0.60
N THR A 28 -8.60 2.99 1.38
CA THR A 28 -7.39 2.23 1.00
C THR A 28 -7.60 1.52 -0.34
N LYS A 29 -8.76 0.88 -0.52
CA LYS A 29 -9.10 0.18 -1.77
C LYS A 29 -9.12 1.14 -2.96
N HIS A 30 -9.84 2.26 -2.85
CA HIS A 30 -9.89 3.28 -3.89
C HIS A 30 -8.48 3.79 -4.25
N ASN A 31 -7.66 4.10 -3.24
CA ASN A 31 -6.31 4.59 -3.48
C ASN A 31 -5.43 3.58 -4.22
N PHE A 32 -5.48 2.30 -3.86
CA PHE A 32 -4.68 1.25 -4.52
C PHE A 32 -5.21 0.79 -5.88
N GLU A 33 -6.52 0.92 -6.12
CA GLU A 33 -7.15 0.43 -7.35
C GLU A 33 -7.28 1.51 -8.43
N GLU A 34 -7.45 2.77 -8.03
CA GLU A 34 -7.86 3.85 -8.94
C GLU A 34 -6.93 5.07 -8.92
N VAL A 35 -6.20 5.32 -7.83
CA VAL A 35 -5.37 6.54 -7.67
C VAL A 35 -3.88 6.27 -7.86
N LEU A 36 -3.36 5.20 -7.27
CA LEU A 36 -1.93 4.87 -7.30
C LEU A 36 -1.58 4.12 -8.59
N TYR A 37 -0.73 4.73 -9.40
CA TYR A 37 -0.12 4.09 -10.56
C TYR A 37 1.05 3.21 -10.12
N LEU A 38 0.79 1.94 -9.80
CA LEU A 38 1.80 1.01 -9.27
C LEU A 38 2.56 0.22 -10.34
N ASP A 39 2.24 0.44 -11.62
CA ASP A 39 2.86 -0.30 -12.74
C ASP A 39 4.36 -0.05 -12.86
N TYR A 40 4.85 1.11 -12.38
CA TYR A 40 6.29 1.42 -12.35
C TYR A 40 7.09 0.47 -11.44
N LEU A 41 6.43 -0.24 -10.51
CA LEU A 41 7.09 -1.26 -9.71
C LEU A 41 7.57 -2.43 -10.58
N PHE A 42 6.93 -2.69 -11.72
CA PHE A 42 7.27 -3.80 -12.61
C PHE A 42 7.95 -3.34 -13.90
N SER A 43 7.97 -2.06 -14.19
CA SER A 43 8.53 -1.49 -15.42
C SER A 43 9.33 -0.23 -15.12
N ASP A 44 10.60 -0.20 -15.51
CA ASP A 44 11.40 1.02 -15.45
C ASP A 44 11.08 1.89 -16.67
N PHE A 45 10.20 2.88 -16.50
CA PHE A 45 9.82 3.80 -17.57
C PHE A 45 10.89 4.85 -17.86
N GLN A 46 11.68 5.23 -16.84
CA GLN A 46 12.76 6.20 -16.92
C GLN A 46 13.87 5.86 -15.92
N ASN A 47 15.12 6.03 -16.33
CA ASN A 47 16.26 5.91 -15.43
C ASN A 47 16.47 7.23 -14.70
N HIS A 48 16.25 7.22 -13.38
CA HIS A 48 16.43 8.38 -12.51
C HIS A 48 17.47 8.06 -11.42
N PRO A 49 18.38 8.98 -11.04
CA PRO A 49 19.45 8.69 -10.08
C PRO A 49 18.95 8.22 -8.71
N GLN A 50 17.74 8.60 -8.35
CA GLN A 50 17.11 8.27 -7.06
C GLN A 50 16.28 6.98 -7.11
N SER A 51 16.15 6.30 -8.26
CA SER A 51 15.30 5.10 -8.39
C SER A 51 15.65 4.02 -7.36
N ASP A 52 16.93 3.80 -7.11
CA ASP A 52 17.39 2.81 -6.12
C ASP A 52 17.01 3.19 -4.69
N MET A 53 17.09 4.48 -4.35
CA MET A 53 16.69 4.97 -3.04
C MET A 53 15.18 4.78 -2.84
N VAL A 54 14.37 5.14 -3.83
CA VAL A 54 12.91 4.96 -3.81
C VAL A 54 12.55 3.48 -3.61
N LYS A 55 13.17 2.58 -4.39
CA LYS A 55 12.97 1.12 -4.29
C LYS A 55 13.33 0.59 -2.90
N LYS A 56 14.44 1.06 -2.31
CA LYS A 56 14.94 0.59 -1.00
C LYS A 56 14.19 1.14 0.20
N THR A 57 13.68 2.37 0.13
CA THR A 57 13.20 3.08 1.34
C THR A 57 11.78 3.59 1.27
N LEU A 58 11.25 3.95 0.09
CA LEU A 58 9.93 4.59 -0.02
C LEU A 58 8.84 3.58 -0.37
N ASN A 59 9.13 2.65 -1.28
CA ASN A 59 8.12 1.68 -1.74
C ASN A 59 7.65 0.73 -0.63
N ILE A 60 8.45 0.54 0.42
CA ILE A 60 8.05 -0.24 1.61
C ILE A 60 6.81 0.34 2.30
N SER A 61 6.52 1.64 2.13
CA SER A 61 5.33 2.30 2.71
C SER A 61 4.01 1.79 2.14
N TYR A 62 4.00 1.14 0.97
CA TYR A 62 2.79 0.53 0.42
C TYR A 62 2.41 -0.76 1.15
N ILE A 63 3.35 -1.45 1.81
CA ILE A 63 3.15 -2.80 2.37
C ILE A 63 2.00 -2.84 3.40
N PRO A 64 1.90 -1.93 4.39
CA PRO A 64 0.81 -1.98 5.37
C PRO A 64 -0.58 -1.91 4.73
N GLY A 65 -0.77 -1.02 3.75
CA GLY A 65 -2.03 -0.91 3.01
C GLY A 65 -2.33 -2.16 2.17
N LEU A 66 -1.32 -2.69 1.47
CA LEU A 66 -1.45 -3.92 0.69
C LEU A 66 -1.76 -5.15 1.56
N MET A 67 -1.16 -5.26 2.76
CA MET A 67 -1.48 -6.34 3.71
C MET A 67 -2.92 -6.26 4.20
N LYS A 68 -3.41 -5.04 4.47
CA LYS A 68 -4.80 -4.81 4.86
C LYS A 68 -5.77 -5.19 3.74
N LEU A 69 -5.47 -4.80 2.50
CA LEU A 69 -6.27 -5.19 1.33
C LEU A 69 -6.22 -6.69 1.07
N LYS A 70 -5.05 -7.32 1.15
CA LYS A 70 -4.91 -8.77 1.05
C LYS A 70 -5.80 -9.48 2.08
N LYS A 71 -5.78 -9.05 3.34
CA LYS A 71 -6.64 -9.61 4.39
C LYS A 71 -8.12 -9.48 4.04
N HIS A 72 -8.55 -8.33 3.52
CA HIS A 72 -9.91 -8.13 3.04
C HIS A 72 -10.26 -9.10 1.90
N TYR A 73 -9.43 -9.19 0.86
CA TYR A 73 -9.70 -10.06 -0.27
C TYR A 73 -9.64 -11.55 0.07
N THR A 74 -8.84 -11.95 1.07
CA THR A 74 -8.91 -13.29 1.66
C THR A 74 -10.27 -13.54 2.30
N ALA A 75 -10.78 -12.59 3.10
CA ALA A 75 -12.07 -12.71 3.76
C ALA A 75 -13.25 -12.76 2.76
N THR A 76 -13.14 -12.07 1.62
CA THR A 76 -14.15 -12.08 0.56
C THR A 76 -13.90 -13.11 -0.53
N ASN A 77 -12.90 -13.99 -0.37
CA ASN A 77 -12.48 -15.00 -1.34
C ASN A 77 -12.19 -14.45 -2.77
N ASN A 78 -11.69 -13.22 -2.88
CA ASN A 78 -11.32 -12.61 -4.16
C ASN A 78 -9.88 -12.98 -4.54
N GLN A 79 -9.73 -14.17 -5.11
CA GLN A 79 -8.43 -14.76 -5.46
C GLN A 79 -7.59 -13.89 -6.41
N LYS A 80 -8.23 -13.19 -7.36
CA LYS A 80 -7.51 -12.31 -8.31
C LYS A 80 -6.82 -11.17 -7.57
N MET A 81 -7.55 -10.50 -6.68
CA MET A 81 -7.02 -9.37 -5.94
C MET A 81 -6.02 -9.78 -4.86
N MET A 82 -6.23 -10.93 -4.21
CA MET A 82 -5.23 -11.52 -3.32
C MET A 82 -3.88 -11.70 -4.03
N LYS A 83 -3.88 -12.32 -5.21
CA LYS A 83 -2.66 -12.52 -6.02
C LYS A 83 -2.02 -11.20 -6.45
N LYS A 84 -2.82 -10.19 -6.79
CA LYS A 84 -2.32 -8.85 -7.12
C LYS A 84 -1.59 -8.21 -5.94
N CYS A 85 -2.20 -8.26 -4.74
CA CYS A 85 -1.55 -7.77 -3.52
C CYS A 85 -0.26 -8.53 -3.22
N ASP A 86 -0.26 -9.85 -3.36
CA ASP A 86 0.93 -10.68 -3.14
C ASP A 86 2.06 -10.33 -4.11
N ALA A 87 1.76 -10.20 -5.40
CA ALA A 87 2.75 -9.82 -6.40
C ALA A 87 3.40 -8.45 -6.07
N LEU A 88 2.59 -7.47 -5.68
CA LEU A 88 3.07 -6.14 -5.29
C LEU A 88 3.96 -6.21 -4.03
N ILE A 89 3.51 -6.91 -2.98
CA ILE A 89 4.27 -7.04 -1.73
C ILE A 89 5.60 -7.73 -2.00
N THR A 90 5.59 -8.86 -2.71
CA THR A 90 6.82 -9.60 -3.04
C THR A 90 7.78 -8.75 -3.84
N LYS A 91 7.30 -8.02 -4.85
CA LYS A 91 8.13 -7.14 -5.66
C LYS A 91 8.81 -6.04 -4.81
N ILE A 92 8.07 -5.41 -3.90
CA ILE A 92 8.61 -4.37 -3.01
C ILE A 92 9.65 -4.96 -2.04
N LEU A 93 9.41 -6.16 -1.50
CA LEU A 93 10.38 -6.83 -0.61
C LEU A 93 11.67 -7.21 -1.33
N ASP A 94 11.55 -7.75 -2.55
CA ASP A 94 12.68 -8.08 -3.42
C ASP A 94 13.51 -6.82 -3.71
N ASP A 95 12.86 -5.74 -4.18
CA ASP A 95 13.53 -4.50 -4.57
C ASP A 95 14.16 -3.75 -3.38
N SER A 96 13.61 -3.92 -2.18
CA SER A 96 14.15 -3.32 -0.96
C SER A 96 15.25 -4.14 -0.29
N GLY A 97 15.52 -5.36 -0.76
CA GLY A 97 16.48 -6.27 -0.15
C GLY A 97 16.05 -6.79 1.22
N ARG A 98 14.73 -6.91 1.47
CA ARG A 98 14.14 -7.29 2.76
C ARG A 98 13.44 -8.67 2.75
N LYS A 99 13.74 -9.49 1.75
CA LYS A 99 13.23 -10.86 1.64
C LYS A 99 14.08 -11.85 2.41
#